data_AF-A0A536ZPZ9-F1
#
_entry.id   AF-A0A536ZPZ9-F1
#
_cell.length_a   1.000
_cell.length_b   1.000
_cell.length_c   1.000
_cell.angle_alpha   90.00
_cell.angle_beta   90.00
_cell.angle_gamma   90.00
#
_symmetry.space_group_name_H-M   'P 1'
#
loop_
_entity.id
_entity.type
_entity.pdbx_description
1 polymer ?
#
loop_
_entity_poly.entity_id
_entity_poly.type
_entity_poly.pdbx_seq_one_letter_code
_entity_poly.pdbx_strand_id
1 'polypeptide(L)'
;MSECRDLLFHVQEHRFTLAQLSEMLECLGLRFMGFLLEPHVLHAYRTRFPTDGSSTQLGSWNAFEAEFPGTFAGMYRFWVQKPTQSSAITV
;
A
#
# COMPACT_ATOMS: atom_id res chain seq x y z
N MET A 1 32.11 0.65 9.07
CA MET A 1 30.86 1.06 9.76
C MET A 1 29.84 -0.02 9.48
N SER A 2 29.27 -0.61 10.51
CA SER A 2 28.43 -1.81 10.40
C SER A 2 26.96 -1.40 10.32
N GLU A 3 26.33 -1.63 9.17
CA GLU A 3 24.88 -1.52 8.92
C GLU A 3 24.06 -2.35 9.93
N CYS A 4 24.68 -3.35 10.58
CA CYS A 4 24.04 -4.16 11.62
C CYS A 4 23.84 -3.40 12.94
N ARG A 5 24.47 -2.23 13.13
CA ARG A 5 24.31 -1.43 14.35
C ARG A 5 23.15 -0.43 14.25
N ASP A 6 22.78 -0.01 13.03
CA ASP A 6 21.62 0.88 12.80
C ASP A 6 20.29 0.12 12.88
N LEU A 7 20.26 -1.17 12.52
CA LEU A 7 19.06 -2.02 12.62
C LEU A 7 18.64 -2.35 14.06
N LEU A 8 19.57 -2.28 15.02
CA LEU A 8 19.27 -2.61 16.42
C LEU A 8 18.61 -1.46 17.19
N PHE A 9 18.63 -0.23 16.66
CA PHE A 9 18.12 0.96 17.37
C PHE A 9 17.41 2.00 16.47
N HIS A 10 16.82 1.63 15.33
CA HIS A 10 15.79 2.49 14.74
C HIS A 10 14.46 2.28 15.48
N VAL A 11 14.32 2.99 16.61
CA VAL A 11 13.13 3.12 17.50
C VAL A 11 11.87 3.65 16.78
N GLN A 12 11.87 3.71 15.45
CA GLN A 12 10.82 4.32 14.62
C GLN A 12 10.43 3.43 13.42
N GLU A 13 10.61 2.11 13.47
CA GLU A 13 9.84 1.22 12.59
C GLU A 13 8.37 1.22 13.04
N HIS A 14 7.60 2.18 12.53
CA HIS A 14 6.15 2.18 12.67
C HIS A 14 5.59 1.03 11.84
N ARG A 15 5.09 -0.01 12.53
CA ARG A 15 4.34 -1.09 11.89
C ARG A 15 2.97 -0.57 11.52
N PHE A 16 2.82 -0.17 10.27
CA PHE A 16 1.53 0.19 9.70
C PHE A 16 0.73 -1.06 9.36
N THR A 17 -0.58 -1.02 9.62
CA THR A 17 -1.54 -1.98 9.04
C THR A 17 -2.17 -1.38 7.78
N LEU A 18 -2.72 -2.22 6.92
CA LEU A 18 -3.47 -1.75 5.74
C LEU A 18 -4.70 -0.90 6.11
N ALA A 19 -5.28 -1.11 7.29
CA ALA A 19 -6.35 -0.27 7.83
C ALA A 19 -5.84 1.14 8.18
N GLN A 20 -4.73 1.24 8.91
CA GLN A 20 -4.09 2.53 9.22
C GLN A 20 -3.66 3.26 7.95
N LEU A 21 -3.16 2.53 6.96
CA LEU A 21 -2.79 3.07 5.66
C LEU A 21 -4.00 3.65 4.93
N SER A 22 -5.17 2.99 4.98
CA SER A 22 -6.41 3.52 4.42
C SER A 22 -6.80 4.84 5.07
N GLU A 23 -6.82 4.89 6.41
CA GLU A 23 -7.14 6.10 7.18
C GLU A 23 -6.19 7.25 6.84
N MET A 24 -4.88 6.98 6.75
CA MET A 24 -3.89 7.99 6.40
C MET A 24 -4.10 8.55 4.99
N LEU A 25 -4.38 7.70 4.00
CA LEU A 25 -4.63 8.16 2.63
C LEU A 25 -5.90 9.00 2.54
N GLU A 26 -6.94 8.63 3.28
CA GLU A 26 -8.17 9.43 3.39
C GLU A 26 -7.91 10.79 4.04
N CYS A 27 -7.19 10.83 5.17
CA CYS A 27 -6.82 12.08 5.84
C CYS A 27 -5.97 13.01 4.96
N LEU A 28 -5.09 12.44 4.12
CA LEU A 28 -4.23 13.19 3.19
C LEU A 28 -4.95 13.52 1.87
N GLY A 29 -6.15 13.01 1.64
CA GLY A 29 -6.89 13.16 0.39
C GLY A 29 -6.19 12.53 -0.81
N LEU A 30 -5.44 11.44 -0.60
CA LEU A 30 -4.68 10.73 -1.63
C LEU A 30 -5.46 9.51 -2.13
N ARG A 31 -5.41 9.26 -3.43
CA ARG A 31 -6.01 8.05 -4.03
C ARG A 31 -4.97 6.95 -4.11
N PHE A 32 -5.25 5.79 -3.51
CA PHE A 32 -4.44 4.58 -3.67
C PHE A 32 -4.55 4.03 -5.10
N MET A 33 -3.40 3.70 -5.72
CA MET A 33 -3.34 3.21 -7.10
C MET A 33 -2.90 1.75 -7.22
N GLY A 34 -2.48 1.11 -6.12
CA GLY A 34 -2.03 -0.28 -6.10
C GLY A 34 -0.60 -0.45 -5.57
N PHE A 35 -0.28 -1.68 -5.19
CA PHE A 35 1.05 -2.05 -4.72
C PHE A 35 2.03 -2.32 -5.86
N LEU A 36 3.31 -2.05 -5.59
CA LEU A 36 4.45 -2.45 -6.39
C LEU A 36 4.93 -3.83 -5.91
N LEU A 37 4.42 -4.87 -6.57
CA LEU A 37 4.69 -6.27 -6.27
C LEU A 37 5.11 -7.01 -7.54
N GLU A 38 5.68 -8.20 -7.36
CA GLU A 38 6.02 -9.08 -8.46
C GLU A 38 4.75 -9.50 -9.24
N PRO A 39 4.84 -9.69 -10.56
CA PRO A 39 3.67 -10.01 -11.39
C PRO A 39 2.91 -11.26 -10.95
N HIS A 40 3.60 -12.26 -10.39
CA HIS A 40 2.97 -13.49 -9.91
C HIS A 40 2.07 -13.26 -8.70
N VAL A 41 2.44 -12.34 -7.80
CA VAL A 41 1.63 -11.95 -6.63
C VAL A 41 0.39 -11.20 -7.10
N LEU A 42 0.54 -10.25 -8.03
CA LEU A 42 -0.58 -9.52 -8.62
C LEU A 42 -1.56 -10.47 -9.35
N HIS A 43 -1.04 -11.50 -10.02
CA HIS A 43 -1.87 -12.52 -10.66
C HIS A 43 -2.64 -13.35 -9.62
N ALA A 44 -1.97 -13.84 -8.58
CA ALA A 44 -2.62 -14.58 -7.49
C ALA A 44 -3.72 -13.75 -6.82
N TYR A 45 -3.43 -12.48 -6.54
CA TYR A 45 -4.40 -11.52 -6.00
C TYR A 45 -5.63 -11.40 -6.88
N ARG A 46 -5.46 -11.15 -8.19
CA ARG A 46 -6.57 -10.97 -9.13
C ARG A 46 -7.43 -12.22 -9.28
N THR A 47 -6.81 -13.40 -9.19
CA THR A 47 -7.55 -14.68 -9.17
C THR A 47 -8.39 -14.82 -7.91
N ARG A 48 -7.89 -14.35 -6.76
CA ARG A 48 -8.58 -14.44 -5.46
C ARG A 48 -9.68 -13.38 -5.28
N PHE A 49 -9.49 -12.19 -5.86
CA PHE A 49 -10.39 -11.03 -5.77
C PHE A 49 -10.78 -10.50 -7.16
N PRO A 50 -11.52 -11.27 -7.97
CA PRO A 50 -11.87 -10.87 -9.35
C PRO A 50 -12.76 -9.61 -9.40
N THR A 51 -13.45 -9.28 -8.30
CA THR A 51 -14.29 -8.07 -8.17
C THR A 51 -13.46 -6.80 -7.96
N ASP A 52 -12.20 -6.90 -7.53
CA ASP A 52 -11.26 -5.77 -7.43
C ASP A 52 -10.26 -5.80 -8.60
N GLY A 53 -10.79 -5.62 -9.81
CA GLY A 53 -10.00 -5.72 -11.04
C GLY A 53 -8.87 -4.69 -11.14
N SER A 54 -9.00 -3.53 -10.49
CA SER A 54 -7.95 -2.51 -10.42
C SER A 54 -6.90 -2.77 -9.33
N SER A 55 -7.13 -3.76 -8.45
CA SER A 55 -6.24 -4.07 -7.32
C SER A 55 -6.00 -2.88 -6.39
N THR A 56 -7.02 -2.04 -6.21
CA THR A 56 -6.95 -0.78 -5.45
C THR A 56 -7.71 -0.86 -4.11
N GLN A 57 -8.38 -1.97 -3.79
CA GLN A 57 -9.11 -2.09 -2.53
C GLN A 57 -8.18 -2.61 -1.43
N LEU A 58 -7.79 -1.74 -0.50
CA LEU A 58 -6.92 -2.10 0.62
C LEU A 58 -7.51 -3.19 1.53
N GLY A 59 -8.84 -3.25 1.67
CA GLY A 59 -9.51 -4.32 2.42
C GLY A 59 -9.30 -5.71 1.81
N SER A 60 -9.32 -5.81 0.48
CA SER A 60 -9.04 -7.05 -0.25
C SER A 60 -7.57 -7.45 -0.11
N TRP A 61 -6.64 -6.49 -0.14
CA TRP A 61 -5.23 -6.73 0.18
C TRP A 61 -5.00 -7.20 1.62
N ASN A 62 -5.77 -6.71 2.58
CA ASN A 62 -5.69 -7.15 3.97
C ASN A 62 -6.14 -8.61 4.14
N ALA A 63 -7.21 -9.01 3.45
CA ALA A 63 -7.63 -10.40 3.40
C ALA A 63 -6.57 -11.29 2.69
N PHE A 64 -5.98 -10.79 1.60
CA PHE A 64 -4.91 -11.50 0.90
C PHE A 64 -3.66 -11.69 1.77
N GLU A 65 -3.20 -10.66 2.48
CA GLU A 65 -2.04 -10.72 3.38
C GLU A 65 -2.26 -11.69 4.53
N ALA A 66 -3.49 -11.78 5.06
CA ALA A 66 -3.82 -12.76 6.10
C ALA A 66 -3.70 -14.22 5.60
N GLU A 67 -4.03 -14.48 4.33
CA GLU A 67 -3.87 -15.79 3.68
C GLU A 67 -2.42 -16.06 3.25
N PHE A 68 -1.68 -15.02 2.88
CA PHE A 68 -0.31 -15.08 2.39
C PHE A 68 0.61 -14.10 3.17
N PRO A 69 1.01 -14.42 4.42
CA PRO A 69 1.75 -13.48 5.28
C PRO A 69 3.11 -13.01 4.74
N GLY A 70 3.67 -13.74 3.76
CA GLY A 70 4.91 -13.37 3.08
C GLY A 70 4.74 -12.31 1.98
N THR A 71 3.52 -11.90 1.65
CA THR A 71 3.23 -10.96 0.54
C THR A 71 4.00 -9.66 0.65
N PHE A 72 4.15 -9.14 1.88
CA PHE A 72 4.80 -7.87 2.16
C PHE A 72 5.97 -8.02 3.15
N ALA A 73 6.71 -9.13 3.06
CA ALA A 73 7.74 -9.54 4.02
C ALA A 73 8.85 -8.51 4.33
N GLY A 74 8.93 -7.40 3.58
CA GLY A 74 9.81 -6.26 3.88
C GLY A 74 9.04 -4.99 4.24
N MET A 75 8.18 -4.50 3.34
CA MET A 75 7.46 -3.23 3.50
C MET A 75 6.34 -3.09 2.46
N TYR A 76 5.37 -2.22 2.73
CA TYR A 76 4.41 -1.76 1.73
C TYR A 76 5.07 -0.78 0.75
N ARG A 77 5.13 -1.14 -0.54
CA ARG A 77 5.52 -0.22 -1.63
C ARG A 77 4.35 -0.05 -2.56
N PHE A 78 3.92 1.19 -2.81
CA PHE A 78 2.70 1.46 -3.57
C PHE A 78 2.74 2.83 -4.23
N TRP A 79 1.81 3.04 -5.16
CA TRP A 79 1.60 4.32 -5.80
C TRP A 79 0.35 5.01 -5.26
N VAL A 80 0.43 6.32 -5.14
CA VAL A 80 -0.70 7.19 -4.82
C VAL A 80 -0.82 8.28 -5.86
N GLN A 81 -2.04 8.75 -6.08
CA GLN A 81 -2.32 9.89 -6.93
C GLN A 81 -2.84 11.03 -6.07
N LYS A 82 -2.20 12.20 -6.18
CA LYS A 82 -2.78 13.44 -5.69
C LYS A 82 -3.97 13.81 -6.58
N PRO A 83 -5.16 14.07 -6.03
CA PRO A 83 -6.27 14.56 -6.84
C PRO A 83 -5.86 15.86 -7.53
N THR A 84 -6.11 15.95 -8.83
CA THR A 84 -5.89 17.18 -9.59
C THR A 84 -6.81 18.26 -9.01
N GLN A 85 -6.22 19.25 -8.34
CA GLN A 85 -6.93 20.45 -7.96
C GLN A 85 -7.24 21.20 -9.25
N SER A 86 -8.49 21.13 -9.72
CA SER A 86 -8.94 21.91 -10.86
C SER A 86 -9.06 23.36 -10.38
N SER A 87 -7.97 24.12 -10.47
CA SER A 87 -8.05 25.58 -10.35
C SER A 87 -8.78 26.10 -11.57
N ALA A 88 -10.09 26.32 -11.43
CA ALA A 88 -10.83 27.15 -12.37
C ALA A 88 -10.22 28.56 -12.30
N ILE A 89 -9.40 28.90 -13.29
CA ILE A 89 -8.99 30.28 -13.53
C ILE A 89 -10.25 30.98 -14.04
N THR A 90 -10.97 31.67 -13.15
CA THR A 90 -11.96 32.67 -13.56
C THR A 90 -11.17 33.88 -14.08
N VAL A 91 -11.16 34.05 -15.39
CA VAL A 91 -10.81 35.32 -16.07
C VAL A 91 -12.09 36.10 -16.28
#